data_AF-A0A6A8LPV2-F1
#
_entry.id   AF-A0A6A8LPV2-F1
#
_cell.length_a   1.000
_cell.length_b   1.000
_cell.length_c   1.000
_cell.angle_alpha   90.00
_cell.angle_beta   90.00
_cell.angle_gamma   90.00
#
_symmetry.space_group_name_H-M   'P 1'
#
loop_
_entity.id
_entity.type
_entity.pdbx_description
1 polymer ?
#
loop_
_entity_poly.entity_id
_entity_poly.type
_entity_poly.pdbx_seq_one_letter_code
_entity_poly.pdbx_strand_id
1 'polypeptide(L)'
;MKEKTDNNDLQFIVAENSDNLKNKRVKNLTREGFAVEAINKEITKQKQEKKRIDTLVSNLHQAIKDNNKSIADLESKSKYLTDSQETNNKQDIDSLKADNSQKEQQIETAQKSLKELNQRLNLLSKQKQDIKSGKFKFDDSIKTYDLK
;
A
#
# COMPACT_ATOMS: atom_id res chain seq x y z
N MET A 1 28.73 -52.19 12.25
CA MET A 1 28.25 -51.02 11.48
C MET A 1 27.79 -49.98 12.48
N LYS A 2 28.38 -48.79 12.51
CA LYS A 2 27.90 -47.69 13.36
C LYS A 2 26.81 -46.95 12.60
N GLU A 3 25.62 -46.87 13.17
CA GLU A 3 24.54 -46.05 12.66
C GLU A 3 25.01 -44.59 12.58
N LYS A 4 24.92 -43.98 11.40
CA LYS A 4 24.99 -42.53 11.27
C LYS A 4 23.69 -41.98 11.83
N THR A 5 23.70 -41.56 13.08
CA THR A 5 22.71 -40.60 13.57
C THR A 5 22.95 -39.29 12.83
N ASP A 6 22.11 -39.00 11.84
CA ASP A 6 22.00 -37.66 11.25
C ASP A 6 21.49 -36.71 12.35
N ASN A 7 22.42 -36.21 13.16
CA ASN A 7 22.12 -35.16 14.12
C ASN A 7 21.78 -33.89 13.33
N ASN A 8 20.56 -33.39 13.52
CA ASN A 8 20.10 -32.10 13.00
C ASN A 8 20.78 -30.94 13.77
N ASP A 9 22.11 -30.89 13.76
CA ASP A 9 22.89 -29.90 14.49
C ASP A 9 22.94 -28.59 13.71
N LEU A 10 22.47 -27.51 14.33
CA LEU A 10 22.51 -26.15 13.78
C LEU A 10 23.84 -25.49 14.21
N GLN A 11 24.81 -25.41 13.30
CA GLN A 11 26.11 -24.77 13.55
C GLN A 11 26.13 -23.34 13.01
N PHE A 12 26.50 -22.39 13.86
CA PHE A 12 26.76 -21.00 13.47
C PHE A 12 28.27 -20.76 13.44
N ILE A 13 28.82 -20.34 12.30
CA ILE A 13 30.20 -19.87 12.20
C ILE A 13 30.17 -18.35 12.37
N VAL A 14 30.73 -17.85 13.46
CA VAL A 14 30.80 -16.43 13.79
C VAL A 14 32.22 -15.93 13.53
N ALA A 15 32.38 -15.00 12.59
CA ALA A 15 33.67 -14.35 12.34
C ALA A 15 33.78 -13.08 13.20
N GLU A 16 34.44 -13.17 14.35
CA GLU A 16 34.56 -12.10 15.36
C GLU A 16 35.07 -10.77 14.80
N ASN A 17 35.85 -10.80 13.71
CA ASN A 17 36.47 -9.62 13.09
C ASN A 17 35.65 -9.01 11.93
N SER A 18 34.35 -9.30 11.81
CA SER A 18 33.53 -8.71 10.74
C SER A 18 32.78 -7.46 11.21
N ASP A 19 32.89 -6.36 10.45
CA ASP A 19 32.08 -5.13 10.64
C ASP A 19 30.56 -5.37 10.47
N ASN A 20 30.19 -6.57 9.99
CA ASN A 20 28.82 -7.02 9.81
C ASN A 20 28.17 -7.56 11.11
N LEU A 21 28.97 -7.93 12.13
CA LEU A 21 28.51 -8.23 13.49
C LEU A 21 28.22 -6.93 14.25
N LYS A 22 27.37 -6.08 13.69
CA LYS A 22 26.78 -4.97 14.45
C LYS A 22 25.79 -5.56 15.42
N ASN A 23 25.96 -5.30 16.72
CA ASN A 23 25.13 -5.70 17.86
C ASN A 23 23.61 -5.63 17.60
N LYS A 24 23.07 -6.57 16.82
CA LYS A 24 21.64 -6.78 16.64
C LYS A 24 21.34 -8.05 17.41
N ARG A 25 20.68 -7.89 18.55
CA ARG A 25 20.16 -9.03 19.31
C ARG A 25 19.30 -9.87 18.37
N VAL A 26 19.61 -11.15 18.26
CA VAL A 26 18.71 -12.13 17.63
C VAL A 26 17.42 -12.06 18.43
N LYS A 27 16.32 -11.66 17.78
CA LYS A 27 15.02 -11.60 18.45
C LYS A 27 14.58 -13.03 18.76
N ASN A 28 14.40 -13.36 20.03
CA ASN A 28 13.74 -14.61 20.41
C ASN A 28 12.23 -14.47 20.14
N LEU A 29 11.80 -14.86 18.94
CA LEU A 29 10.39 -14.84 18.54
C LEU A 29 9.91 -16.27 18.36
N THR A 30 8.75 -16.58 18.95
CA THR A 30 8.03 -17.79 18.57
C THR A 30 7.59 -17.70 17.11
N ARG A 31 7.27 -18.84 16.50
CA ARG A 31 6.78 -18.90 15.12
C ARG A 31 5.53 -18.04 14.91
N GLU A 32 4.62 -18.04 15.90
CA GLU A 32 3.45 -17.17 15.97
C GLU A 32 3.86 -15.70 15.98
N GLY A 33 4.84 -15.34 16.84
CA GLY A 33 5.38 -14.00 16.94
C GLY A 33 5.98 -13.50 15.63
N PHE A 34 6.75 -14.34 14.95
CA PHE A 34 7.32 -14.05 13.64
C PHE A 34 6.23 -13.82 12.58
N ALA A 35 5.24 -14.71 12.49
CA ALA A 35 4.13 -14.58 11.55
C ALA A 35 3.31 -13.32 11.80
N VAL A 36 3.01 -13.00 13.07
CA VAL A 36 2.30 -11.77 13.45
C VAL A 36 3.12 -10.53 13.12
N GLU A 37 4.44 -10.52 13.32
CA GLU A 37 5.30 -9.41 12.91
C GLU A 37 5.25 -9.20 11.39
N ALA A 38 5.33 -10.27 10.60
CA ALA A 38 5.25 -10.19 9.14
C ALA A 38 3.91 -9.61 8.67
N ILE A 39 2.79 -10.08 9.24
CA ILE A 39 1.46 -9.55 8.94
C ILE A 39 1.33 -8.07 9.34
N ASN A 40 1.85 -7.67 10.50
CA ASN A 40 1.82 -6.25 10.91
C ASN A 40 2.64 -5.34 9.99
N LYS A 41 3.79 -5.81 9.50
CA LYS A 41 4.58 -5.09 8.49
C LYS A 41 3.78 -4.90 7.21
N GLU A 42 3.12 -5.95 6.75
CA GLU A 42 2.27 -5.87 5.55
C GLU A 42 1.07 -4.94 5.76
N ILE A 43 0.37 -5.02 6.89
CA ILE A 43 -0.73 -4.09 7.24
C ILE A 43 -0.24 -2.64 7.20
N THR A 44 0.97 -2.37 7.72
CA THR A 44 1.54 -1.03 7.70
C THR A 44 1.78 -0.53 6.28
N LYS A 45 2.36 -1.37 5.41
CA LYS A 45 2.55 -1.04 3.99
C LYS A 45 1.23 -0.73 3.29
N GLN A 46 0.23 -1.58 3.50
CA GLN A 46 -1.11 -1.40 2.91
C GLN A 46 -1.77 -0.11 3.41
N LYS A 47 -1.65 0.23 4.70
CA LYS A 47 -2.17 1.50 5.24
C LYS A 47 -1.46 2.74 4.66
N GLN A 48 -0.15 2.67 4.45
CA GLN A 48 0.58 3.76 3.79
C GLN A 48 0.11 3.95 2.36
N GLU A 49 -0.11 2.86 1.63
CA GLU A 49 -0.60 2.93 0.26
C GLU A 49 -2.01 3.50 0.19
N LYS A 50 -2.90 3.07 1.08
CA LYS A 50 -4.23 3.68 1.24
C LYS A 50 -4.16 5.20 1.37
N LYS A 51 -3.28 5.69 2.27
CA LYS A 51 -3.10 7.13 2.49
C LYS A 51 -2.63 7.86 1.23
N ARG A 52 -1.76 7.24 0.42
CA ARG A 52 -1.32 7.82 -0.85
C ARG A 52 -2.47 7.95 -1.83
N ILE A 53 -3.28 6.91 -1.97
CA ILE A 53 -4.44 6.92 -2.87
C ILE A 53 -5.48 7.94 -2.40
N ASP A 54 -5.77 8.00 -1.10
CA ASP A 54 -6.69 9.01 -0.54
C ASP A 54 -6.21 10.44 -0.83
N THR A 55 -4.90 10.69 -0.71
CA THR A 55 -4.30 11.99 -1.03
C THR A 55 -4.42 12.31 -2.53
N LEU A 56 -4.16 11.33 -3.40
CA LEU A 56 -4.32 11.48 -4.85
C LEU A 56 -5.76 11.85 -5.21
N VAL A 57 -6.75 11.13 -4.67
CA VAL A 57 -8.17 11.41 -4.90
C VAL A 57 -8.55 12.82 -4.44
N SER A 58 -8.05 13.25 -3.27
CA SER A 58 -8.27 14.62 -2.79
C SER A 58 -7.70 15.67 -3.75
N ASN A 59 -6.49 15.44 -4.27
CA ASN A 59 -5.85 16.36 -5.21
C ASN A 59 -6.62 16.42 -6.54
N LEU A 60 -7.12 15.28 -7.03
CA LEU A 60 -7.92 15.22 -8.25
C LEU A 60 -9.25 15.98 -8.08
N HIS A 61 -9.94 15.83 -6.95
CA HIS A 61 -11.14 16.64 -6.67
C HIS A 61 -10.85 18.14 -6.62
N GLN A 62 -9.73 18.53 -6.01
CA GLN A 62 -9.33 19.94 -5.96
C GLN A 62 -9.03 20.49 -7.36
N ALA A 63 -8.32 19.73 -8.19
CA ALA A 63 -8.05 20.12 -9.58
C ALA A 63 -9.35 20.26 -10.41
N ILE A 64 -10.31 19.35 -10.25
CA ILE A 64 -11.63 19.46 -10.90
C ILE A 64 -12.35 20.72 -10.45
N LYS A 65 -12.31 21.06 -9.16
CA LYS A 65 -12.91 22.28 -8.62
C LYS A 65 -12.29 23.54 -9.22
N ASP A 66 -10.96 23.57 -9.36
CA ASP A 66 -10.23 24.70 -9.94
C ASP A 66 -10.51 24.85 -11.44
N ASN A 67 -10.60 23.74 -12.17
CA ASN A 67 -11.05 23.71 -13.56
C ASN A 67 -12.49 24.24 -13.71
N ASN A 68 -13.41 23.80 -12.85
CA ASN A 68 -14.81 24.26 -12.87
C ASN A 68 -14.93 25.76 -12.59
N LYS A 69 -14.09 26.31 -11.71
CA LYS A 69 -14.01 27.76 -11.51
C LYS A 69 -13.54 28.48 -12.77
N SER A 70 -12.50 27.94 -13.42
CA SER A 70 -11.96 28.49 -14.66
C SER A 70 -12.98 28.45 -15.80
N ILE A 71 -13.75 27.35 -15.90
CA ILE A 71 -14.86 27.21 -16.85
C ILE A 71 -15.92 28.30 -16.59
N ALA A 72 -16.35 28.48 -15.34
CA ALA A 72 -17.33 29.52 -15.01
C ALA A 72 -16.84 30.94 -15.35
N ASP A 73 -15.55 31.21 -15.11
CA ASP A 73 -14.93 32.49 -15.48
C ASP A 73 -14.92 32.68 -17.01
N LEU A 74 -14.58 31.66 -17.80
CA LEU A 74 -14.60 31.69 -19.28
C LEU A 74 -16.04 31.84 -19.83
N GLU A 75 -17.01 31.15 -19.23
CA GLU A 75 -18.42 31.26 -19.59
C GLU A 75 -18.96 32.68 -19.29
N SER A 76 -18.50 33.31 -18.20
CA SER A 76 -18.90 34.68 -17.86
C SER A 76 -18.34 35.72 -18.86
N LYS A 77 -17.12 35.50 -19.36
CA LYS A 77 -16.42 36.40 -20.29
C LYS A 77 -16.95 36.31 -21.71
N SER A 78 -17.55 35.17 -22.10
CA SER A 78 -18.07 34.92 -23.46
C SER A 78 -18.92 36.07 -24.03
N LYS A 79 -19.68 36.78 -23.18
CA LYS A 79 -20.56 37.89 -23.57
C LYS A 79 -19.83 39.12 -24.13
N TYR A 80 -18.51 39.20 -23.95
CA TYR A 80 -17.69 40.35 -24.34
C TYR A 80 -16.66 40.00 -25.42
N LEU A 81 -16.75 38.80 -26.00
CA LEU A 81 -15.77 38.29 -26.95
C LEU A 81 -16.21 38.57 -28.40
N THR A 82 -15.21 38.75 -29.27
CA THR A 82 -15.40 38.69 -30.73
C THR A 82 -15.45 37.24 -31.22
N ASP A 83 -15.96 36.97 -32.42
CA ASP A 83 -16.14 35.60 -32.96
C ASP A 83 -14.88 34.70 -32.86
N SER A 84 -13.70 35.26 -33.16
CA SER A 84 -12.43 34.55 -33.03
C SER A 84 -12.06 34.23 -31.57
N GLN A 85 -12.35 35.15 -30.65
CA GLN A 85 -12.11 34.97 -29.22
C GLN A 85 -13.12 34.00 -28.62
N GLU A 86 -14.38 34.03 -29.07
CA GLU A 86 -15.43 33.09 -28.65
C GLU A 86 -15.07 31.65 -29.03
N THR A 87 -14.55 31.45 -30.24
CA THR A 87 -14.08 30.14 -30.71
C THR A 87 -12.97 29.59 -29.82
N ASN A 88 -11.95 30.41 -29.51
CA ASN A 88 -10.86 30.01 -28.63
C ASN A 88 -11.35 29.73 -27.20
N ASN A 89 -12.21 30.60 -26.67
CA ASN A 89 -12.81 30.44 -25.33
C ASN A 89 -13.59 29.13 -25.21
N LYS A 90 -14.31 28.73 -26.27
CA LYS A 90 -15.02 27.45 -26.31
C LYS A 90 -14.05 26.27 -26.33
N GLN A 91 -12.97 26.35 -27.10
CA GLN A 91 -11.92 25.31 -27.12
C GLN A 91 -11.24 25.15 -25.75
N ASP A 92 -11.00 26.24 -25.03
CA ASP A 92 -10.45 26.21 -23.67
C ASP A 92 -11.43 25.53 -22.70
N ILE A 93 -12.72 25.89 -22.75
CA ILE A 93 -13.77 25.24 -21.94
C ILE A 93 -13.84 23.73 -22.23
N ASP A 94 -13.86 23.36 -23.51
CA ASP A 94 -13.96 21.94 -23.92
C ASP A 94 -12.73 21.15 -23.47
N SER A 95 -11.53 21.75 -23.52
CA SER A 95 -10.29 21.16 -23.03
C SER A 95 -10.33 20.93 -21.51
N LEU A 96 -10.81 21.91 -20.74
CA LEU A 96 -10.98 21.77 -19.29
C LEU A 96 -12.03 20.70 -18.92
N LYS A 97 -13.11 20.59 -19.69
CA LYS A 97 -14.12 19.53 -19.51
C LYS A 97 -13.57 18.14 -19.81
N ALA A 98 -12.76 18.01 -20.85
CA ALA A 98 -12.08 16.76 -21.18
C ALA A 98 -11.08 16.36 -20.07
N ASP A 99 -10.31 17.32 -19.55
CA ASP A 99 -9.39 17.11 -18.43
C ASP A 99 -10.12 16.67 -17.15
N ASN A 100 -11.28 17.29 -16.84
CA ASN A 100 -12.14 16.85 -15.74
C ASN A 100 -12.61 15.40 -15.91
N SER A 101 -13.10 15.03 -17.11
CA SER A 101 -13.55 13.66 -17.37
C SER A 101 -12.43 12.63 -17.18
N GLN A 102 -11.20 12.94 -17.61
CA GLN A 102 -10.05 12.07 -17.36
C GLN A 102 -9.73 11.94 -15.86
N LYS A 103 -9.81 13.04 -15.10
CA LYS A 103 -9.62 13.02 -13.64
C LYS A 103 -10.71 12.22 -12.92
N GLU A 104 -11.95 12.30 -13.38
CA GLU A 104 -13.06 11.48 -12.85
C GLU A 104 -12.80 9.99 -13.05
N GLN A 105 -12.35 9.58 -14.24
CA GLN A 105 -11.95 8.17 -14.51
C GLN A 105 -10.79 7.71 -13.61
N GLN A 106 -9.83 8.59 -13.34
CA GLN A 106 -8.73 8.31 -12.41
C GLN A 106 -9.25 8.13 -10.98
N ILE A 107 -10.20 8.97 -10.55
CA ILE A 107 -10.85 8.84 -9.23
C ILE A 107 -11.59 7.51 -9.14
N GLU A 108 -12.38 7.12 -10.15
CA GLU A 108 -13.08 5.83 -10.16
C GLU A 108 -12.12 4.65 -10.04
N THR A 109 -11.00 4.70 -10.75
CA THR A 109 -9.96 3.66 -10.69
C THR A 109 -9.34 3.59 -9.29
N ALA A 110 -8.98 4.74 -8.72
CA ALA A 110 -8.45 4.85 -7.36
C ALA A 110 -9.43 4.30 -6.31
N GLN A 111 -10.72 4.56 -6.46
CA GLN A 111 -11.77 4.04 -5.57
C GLN A 111 -11.89 2.51 -5.65
N LYS A 112 -11.76 1.91 -6.84
CA LYS A 112 -11.71 0.45 -7.01
C LYS A 112 -10.49 -0.13 -6.27
N SER A 113 -9.31 0.46 -6.45
CA SER A 113 -8.10 0.03 -5.73
C SER A 113 -8.23 0.16 -4.21
N LEU A 114 -8.87 1.24 -3.71
CA LEU A 114 -9.16 1.39 -2.28
C LEU A 114 -10.06 0.28 -1.74
N LYS A 115 -11.07 -0.14 -2.52
CA LYS A 115 -11.96 -1.25 -2.14
C LYS A 115 -11.19 -2.56 -1.99
N GLU A 116 -10.35 -2.90 -2.96
CA GLU A 116 -9.50 -4.10 -2.92
C GLU A 116 -8.52 -4.06 -1.74
N LEU A 117 -7.89 -2.90 -1.49
CA LEU A 117 -6.97 -2.71 -0.38
C LEU A 117 -7.68 -2.90 0.98
N ASN A 118 -8.90 -2.37 1.14
CA ASN A 118 -9.69 -2.57 2.35
C ASN A 118 -10.06 -4.05 2.56
N GLN A 119 -10.41 -4.79 1.50
CA GLN A 119 -10.65 -6.23 1.57
C GLN A 119 -9.38 -6.97 2.02
N ARG A 120 -8.22 -6.63 1.44
CA ARG A 120 -6.94 -7.22 1.82
C ARG A 120 -6.55 -6.92 3.27
N LEU A 121 -6.77 -5.70 3.75
CA LEU A 121 -6.56 -5.33 5.16
C LEU A 121 -7.44 -6.15 6.10
N ASN A 122 -8.71 -6.39 5.74
CA ASN A 122 -9.62 -7.21 6.52
C ASN A 122 -9.13 -8.67 6.59
N LEU A 123 -8.68 -9.24 5.47
CA LEU A 123 -8.11 -10.58 5.42
C LEU A 123 -6.84 -10.70 6.29
N LEU A 124 -5.91 -9.75 6.19
CA LEU A 124 -4.71 -9.71 7.03
C LEU A 124 -5.05 -9.61 8.51
N SER A 125 -6.06 -8.80 8.86
CA SER A 125 -6.53 -8.69 10.25
C SER A 125 -7.10 -10.01 10.76
N LYS A 126 -7.91 -10.70 9.94
CA LYS A 126 -8.47 -12.02 10.27
C LYS A 126 -7.37 -13.08 10.42
N GLN A 127 -6.41 -13.12 9.50
CA GLN A 127 -5.25 -14.02 9.60
C GLN A 127 -4.45 -13.78 10.89
N LYS A 128 -4.20 -12.52 11.25
CA LYS A 128 -3.54 -12.18 12.51
C LYS A 128 -4.32 -12.70 13.72
N GLN A 129 -5.64 -12.58 13.71
CA GLN A 129 -6.51 -13.06 14.79
C GLN A 129 -6.54 -14.59 14.86
N ASP A 130 -6.64 -15.28 13.72
CA ASP A 130 -6.64 -16.74 13.65
C ASP A 130 -5.30 -17.30 14.19
N ILE A 131 -4.17 -16.63 13.91
CA ILE A 131 -2.85 -16.99 14.48
C ILE A 131 -2.82 -16.75 16.00
N LYS A 132 -3.23 -15.56 16.46
CA LYS A 132 -3.22 -15.22 17.89
C LYS A 132 -4.15 -16.08 18.74
N SER A 133 -5.26 -16.55 18.16
CA SER A 133 -6.22 -17.42 18.84
C SER A 133 -5.85 -18.91 18.80
N GLY A 134 -4.77 -19.28 18.08
CA GLY A 134 -4.36 -20.68 17.91
C GLY A 134 -5.30 -21.50 17.02
N LYS A 135 -6.24 -20.84 16.34
CA LYS A 135 -7.13 -21.44 15.33
C LYS A 135 -6.35 -21.79 14.06
N PHE A 136 -5.37 -20.98 13.70
CA PHE A 136 -4.40 -21.35 12.69
C PHE A 136 -3.39 -22.34 13.29
N LYS A 137 -3.32 -23.54 12.71
CA LYS A 137 -2.32 -24.54 13.08
C LYS A 137 -1.17 -24.48 12.11
N PHE A 138 -0.01 -24.19 12.66
CA PHE A 138 1.25 -24.23 11.95
C PHE A 138 1.63 -25.69 11.64
N ASP A 139 2.07 -25.99 10.42
CA ASP A 139 2.53 -27.33 10.05
C ASP A 139 3.69 -27.78 10.95
N ASP A 140 3.59 -28.99 11.50
CA ASP A 140 4.58 -29.64 12.36
C ASP A 140 5.92 -29.92 11.67
N SER A 141 5.97 -29.80 10.33
CA SER A 141 7.21 -29.95 9.54
C SER A 141 8.30 -28.92 9.87
N ILE A 142 7.96 -27.79 10.51
CA ILE A 142 8.92 -26.74 10.89
C ILE A 142 9.19 -26.80 12.39
N LYS A 143 10.44 -27.10 12.76
CA LYS A 143 10.93 -27.16 14.15
C LYS A 143 11.48 -25.80 14.59
N THR A 144 11.07 -25.33 15.76
CA THR A 144 11.69 -24.18 16.45
C THR A 144 12.78 -24.70 17.37
N TYR A 145 13.98 -24.14 17.28
CA TYR A 145 15.09 -24.46 18.19
C TYR A 145 15.37 -23.25 19.07
N ASP A 146 15.27 -23.43 20.38
CA ASP A 146 15.73 -22.43 21.34
C ASP A 146 17.25 -22.46 21.38
N LEU A 147 17.87 -21.30 21.15
CA LEU A 147 19.29 -21.11 21.43
C LEU A 147 19.45 -21.03 22.95
N LYS A 148 20.00 -22.10 23.56
CA LYS A 148 20.42 -22.11 24.96
C LYS A 148 21.76 -21.39 25.13
#